data_AF-A0A350IYA1-F1
#
_entry.id   AF-A0A350IYA1-F1
#
_cell.length_a   1.000
_cell.length_b   1.000
_cell.length_c   1.000
_cell.angle_alpha   90.00
_cell.angle_beta   90.00
_cell.angle_gamma   90.00
#
_symmetry.space_group_name_H-M   'P 1'
#
loop_
_entity.id
_entity.type
_entity.pdbx_description
1 polymer ?
#
loop_
_entity_poly.entity_id
_entity_poly.type
_entity_poly.pdbx_seq_one_letter_code
_entity_poly.pdbx_strand_id
1 'polypeptide(L)'
;MSEKRSYYYPFDYNIHKVYTVAFYGSQSPIVCKGSLILRTYYTDDTKRTVDIHHTSEHFIDTIFFETNKIIREQFDDPYNDHRELIELSMPSIGNEYRIIYNAAQSPSQRYDDALAVLADRDPSARGVAIILRRDPKKGICYLKEQEARTVLEKLRNLM
;
A
#
# COMPACT_ATOMS: atom_id res chain seq x y z
N MET A 1 22.91 -28.59 -23.17
CA MET A 1 21.62 -27.88 -23.31
C MET A 1 21.12 -27.58 -21.90
N SER A 2 21.15 -26.30 -21.49
CA SER A 2 20.61 -25.88 -20.20
C SER A 2 19.09 -25.97 -20.30
N GLU A 3 18.47 -26.86 -19.54
CA GLU A 3 17.03 -26.89 -19.38
C GLU A 3 16.58 -25.52 -18.87
N LYS A 4 15.80 -24.79 -19.68
CA LYS A 4 14.98 -23.68 -19.20
C LYS A 4 14.02 -24.27 -18.17
N ARG A 5 14.41 -24.30 -16.90
CA ARG A 5 13.48 -24.48 -15.79
C ARG A 5 12.50 -23.33 -15.88
N SER A 6 11.30 -23.61 -16.36
CA SER A 6 10.17 -22.70 -16.21
C SER A 6 9.98 -22.58 -14.71
N TYR A 7 10.33 -21.43 -14.13
CA TYR A 7 10.07 -21.13 -12.72
C TYR A 7 8.56 -20.94 -12.59
N TYR A 8 7.81 -22.04 -12.59
CA TYR A 8 6.40 -22.02 -12.27
C TYR A 8 6.32 -21.71 -10.78
N TYR A 9 5.97 -20.47 -10.46
CA TYR A 9 5.72 -20.08 -9.09
C TYR A 9 4.22 -20.30 -8.81
N PRO A 10 3.82 -21.22 -7.91
CA PRO A 10 2.41 -21.50 -7.68
C PRO A 10 1.71 -20.33 -6.98
N PHE A 11 0.58 -19.88 -7.53
CA PHE A 11 -0.26 -18.83 -6.96
C PHE A 11 -1.76 -19.08 -7.20
N ASP A 12 -2.60 -18.38 -6.44
CA ASP A 12 -4.05 -18.29 -6.63
C ASP A 12 -4.52 -16.84 -6.75
N TYR A 13 -5.50 -16.60 -7.62
CA TYR A 13 -6.21 -15.32 -7.68
C TYR A 13 -7.44 -15.36 -6.79
N ASN A 14 -7.55 -14.38 -5.91
CA ASN A 14 -8.69 -14.25 -5.03
C ASN A 14 -9.27 -12.84 -5.13
N ILE A 15 -10.60 -12.74 -5.08
CA ILE A 15 -11.28 -11.44 -5.02
C ILE A 15 -11.33 -10.99 -3.57
N HIS A 16 -10.71 -9.85 -3.28
CA HIS A 16 -10.65 -9.25 -1.97
C HIS A 16 -11.40 -7.93 -1.95
N LYS A 17 -12.24 -7.74 -0.92
CA LYS A 17 -12.77 -6.41 -0.60
C LYS A 17 -11.75 -5.67 0.26
N VAL A 18 -11.03 -4.76 -0.35
CA VAL A 18 -9.90 -4.01 0.23
C VAL A 18 -10.40 -2.68 0.77
N TYR A 19 -10.00 -2.36 2.00
CA TYR A 19 -10.07 -1.02 2.55
C TYR A 19 -8.65 -0.55 2.92
N THR A 20 -8.34 0.70 2.64
CA THR A 20 -7.11 1.37 3.06
C THR A 20 -7.41 2.83 3.39
N VAL A 21 -6.56 3.44 4.21
CA VAL A 21 -6.60 4.89 4.44
C VAL A 21 -5.47 5.50 3.64
N ALA A 22 -5.73 6.57 2.90
CA ALA A 22 -4.76 7.16 2.00
C ALA A 22 -4.70 8.68 2.11
N PHE A 23 -3.57 9.23 1.68
CA PHE A 23 -3.24 10.66 1.72
C PHE A 23 -2.78 11.10 0.34
N TYR A 24 -2.94 12.39 0.06
CA TYR A 24 -2.27 13.06 -1.04
C TYR A 24 -1.65 14.34 -0.54
N GLY A 25 -0.32 14.40 -0.47
CA GLY A 25 0.39 15.54 0.09
C GLY A 25 -0.08 15.91 1.49
N SER A 26 -0.45 17.17 1.67
CA SER A 26 -0.93 17.77 2.92
C SER A 26 -2.44 17.58 3.16
N GLN A 27 -3.15 16.93 2.23
CA GLN A 27 -4.60 16.78 2.29
C GLN A 27 -5.06 15.87 3.44
N SER A 28 -6.29 16.08 3.89
CA SER A 28 -6.95 15.20 4.87
C SER A 28 -6.97 13.75 4.38
N PRO A 29 -6.69 12.76 5.25
CA PRO A 29 -6.78 11.36 4.87
C PRO A 29 -8.20 10.97 4.48
N ILE A 30 -8.31 9.99 3.59
CA ILE A 30 -9.58 9.42 3.13
C ILE A 30 -9.54 7.89 3.20
N VAL A 31 -10.71 7.27 3.34
CA VAL A 31 -10.85 5.81 3.22
C VAL A 31 -11.11 5.47 1.76
N CYS A 32 -10.19 4.71 1.17
CA CYS A 32 -10.36 4.10 -0.14
C CYS A 32 -10.88 2.67 0.03
N LYS A 33 -11.86 2.29 -0.81
CA LYS A 33 -12.44 0.94 -0.82
C LYS A 33 -12.61 0.44 -2.24
N GLY A 34 -12.37 -0.84 -2.45
CA GLY A 34 -12.51 -1.47 -3.76
C GLY A 34 -12.43 -2.99 -3.70
N SER A 35 -12.91 -3.64 -4.76
CA SER A 35 -12.70 -5.08 -4.96
C SER A 35 -11.46 -5.25 -5.83
N LEU A 36 -10.43 -5.90 -5.30
CA LEU A 36 -9.19 -6.18 -6.01
C LEU A 36 -9.01 -7.68 -6.21
N ILE A 37 -8.50 -8.06 -7.38
CA ILE A 37 -8.03 -9.42 -7.63
C ILE A 37 -6.56 -9.46 -7.22
N LEU A 38 -6.25 -10.15 -6.13
CA LEU A 38 -4.89 -10.25 -5.59
C LEU A 38 -4.38 -11.68 -5.71
N ARG A 39 -3.06 -11.82 -5.87
CA ARG A 39 -2.39 -13.12 -5.90
C ARG A 39 -1.88 -13.52 -4.52
N THR A 40 -2.25 -14.71 -4.07
CA THR A 40 -1.58 -15.39 -2.96
C THR A 40 -0.53 -16.32 -3.54
N TYR A 41 0.72 -16.14 -3.12
CA TYR A 41 1.87 -16.92 -3.56
C TYR A 41 2.16 -18.05 -2.57
N TYR A 42 2.63 -19.19 -3.06
CA TYR A 42 2.93 -20.37 -2.25
C TYR A 42 4.36 -20.84 -2.46
N THR A 43 4.97 -21.34 -1.40
CA THR A 43 6.32 -21.92 -1.44
C THR A 43 6.35 -23.34 -2.01
N ASP A 44 5.19 -23.96 -2.17
CA ASP A 44 5.02 -25.36 -2.58
C ASP A 44 3.90 -25.53 -3.62
N ASP A 45 4.05 -26.54 -4.48
CA ASP A 45 3.09 -26.85 -5.55
C ASP A 45 1.72 -27.30 -5.04
N THR A 46 1.63 -27.79 -3.80
CA THR A 46 0.36 -28.21 -3.19
C THR A 46 -0.43 -27.03 -2.61
N LYS A 47 0.12 -25.82 -2.68
CA LYS A 47 -0.48 -24.55 -2.22
C LYS A 47 -0.92 -24.58 -0.76
N ARG A 48 -0.15 -25.25 0.09
CA ARG A 48 -0.46 -25.35 1.54
C ARG A 48 0.27 -24.31 2.36
N THR A 49 1.46 -23.92 1.94
CA THR A 49 2.32 -22.98 2.65
C THR A 49 2.45 -21.70 1.84
N VAL A 50 1.79 -20.65 2.32
CA VAL A 50 1.84 -19.31 1.73
C VAL A 50 3.26 -18.74 1.84
N ASP A 51 3.78 -18.23 0.73
CA ASP A 51 4.93 -17.36 0.74
C ASP A 51 4.48 -15.96 1.17
N ILE A 52 4.65 -15.70 2.46
CA ILE A 52 4.24 -14.45 3.10
C ILE A 52 4.98 -13.26 2.49
N HIS A 53 6.24 -13.43 2.12
CA HIS A 53 7.08 -12.33 1.64
C HIS A 53 6.61 -11.87 0.26
N HIS A 54 6.58 -12.78 -0.73
CA HIS A 54 6.11 -12.45 -2.07
C HIS A 54 4.65 -12.03 -2.12
N THR A 55 3.78 -12.64 -1.29
CA THR A 55 2.38 -12.21 -1.16
C THR A 55 2.29 -10.79 -0.61
N SER A 56 3.09 -10.44 0.39
CA SER A 56 3.10 -9.10 0.97
C SER A 56 3.57 -8.04 -0.03
N GLU A 57 4.65 -8.31 -0.76
CA GLU A 57 5.17 -7.39 -1.78
C GLU A 57 4.14 -7.13 -2.88
N HIS A 58 3.50 -8.20 -3.38
CA HIS A 58 2.45 -8.06 -4.38
C HIS A 58 1.23 -7.31 -3.87
N PHE A 59 0.82 -7.56 -2.62
CA PHE A 59 -0.30 -6.86 -1.99
C PHE A 59 0.02 -5.37 -1.84
N ILE A 60 1.22 -5.02 -1.35
CA ILE A 60 1.67 -3.63 -1.25
C ILE A 60 1.60 -2.96 -2.63
N ASP A 61 2.25 -3.55 -3.64
CA ASP A 61 2.33 -2.94 -4.98
C ASP A 61 0.94 -2.74 -5.59
N THR A 62 0.10 -3.78 -5.58
CA THR A 62 -1.21 -3.74 -6.22
C THR A 62 -2.16 -2.78 -5.50
N ILE A 63 -2.21 -2.82 -4.17
CA ILE A 63 -3.10 -1.93 -3.41
C ILE A 63 -2.65 -0.48 -3.55
N PHE A 64 -1.33 -0.23 -3.50
CA PHE A 64 -0.79 1.11 -3.71
C PHE A 64 -1.12 1.63 -5.11
N PHE A 65 -0.84 0.84 -6.15
CA PHE A 65 -1.08 1.21 -7.54
C PHE A 65 -2.54 1.58 -7.79
N GLU A 66 -3.48 0.73 -7.39
CA GLU A 66 -4.91 0.98 -7.61
C GLU A 66 -5.44 2.13 -6.75
N THR A 67 -4.95 2.28 -5.51
CA THR A 67 -5.34 3.41 -4.66
C THR A 67 -4.81 4.74 -5.20
N ASN A 68 -3.56 4.76 -5.68
CA ASN A 68 -2.92 5.95 -6.22
C ASN A 68 -3.65 6.48 -7.45
N LYS A 69 -4.06 5.59 -8.38
CA LYS A 69 -4.91 5.97 -9.52
C LYS A 69 -6.18 6.69 -9.09
N ILE A 70 -6.93 6.12 -8.15
CA ILE A 70 -8.21 6.67 -7.68
C ILE A 70 -8.02 8.06 -7.07
N ILE A 71 -6.97 8.23 -6.28
CA ILE A 71 -6.69 9.51 -5.61
C ILE A 71 -6.27 10.55 -6.64
N ARG A 72 -5.29 10.23 -7.49
CA ARG A 72 -4.78 11.15 -8.49
C ARG A 72 -5.81 11.54 -9.54
N GLU A 73 -6.72 10.63 -9.91
CA GLU A 73 -7.84 10.93 -10.81
C GLU A 73 -8.73 12.04 -10.23
N GLN A 74 -8.95 12.08 -8.91
CA GLN A 74 -9.69 13.18 -8.26
C GLN A 74 -8.96 14.52 -8.35
N PHE A 75 -7.66 14.49 -8.64
CA PHE A 75 -6.80 15.66 -8.76
C PHE A 75 -6.32 15.90 -10.19
N ASP A 76 -6.90 15.26 -11.21
CA ASP A 76 -6.45 15.40 -12.62
C ASP A 76 -4.92 15.27 -12.80
N ASP A 77 -4.26 14.49 -11.94
CA ASP A 77 -2.80 14.31 -11.97
C ASP A 77 -2.50 12.96 -12.65
N PRO A 78 -1.76 12.91 -13.77
CA PRO A 78 -1.44 11.65 -14.41
C PRO A 78 -0.60 10.75 -13.49
N TYR A 79 -0.74 9.44 -13.68
CA TYR A 79 0.04 8.46 -12.95
C TYR A 79 0.76 7.51 -13.90
N ASN A 80 2.08 7.64 -13.99
CA ASN A 80 2.90 6.72 -14.78
C ASN A 80 4.34 6.58 -14.26
N ASP A 81 4.52 6.76 -12.95
CA ASP A 81 5.85 6.84 -12.36
C ASP A 81 6.41 5.46 -12.01
N HIS A 82 7.75 5.37 -12.11
CA HIS A 82 8.50 4.31 -11.46
C HIS A 82 8.12 4.24 -9.97
N ARG A 83 7.92 3.02 -9.46
CA ARG A 83 7.55 2.78 -8.06
C ARG A 83 8.73 2.21 -7.29
N GLU A 84 9.22 2.98 -6.33
CA GLU A 84 10.10 2.52 -5.25
C GLU A 84 9.34 2.66 -3.93
N LEU A 85 8.61 1.60 -3.56
CA LEU A 85 7.71 1.65 -2.40
C LEU A 85 8.49 1.46 -1.10
N ILE A 86 8.37 2.43 -0.20
CA ILE A 86 8.94 2.36 1.15
C ILE A 86 7.83 2.02 2.14
N GLU A 87 8.09 1.06 3.03
CA GLU A 87 7.23 0.70 4.15
C GLU A 87 7.82 1.23 5.47
N LEU A 88 7.07 2.07 6.19
CA LEU A 88 7.47 2.61 7.49
C LEU A 88 6.46 2.26 8.59
N SER A 89 6.94 1.91 9.79
CA SER A 89 6.08 1.70 10.98
C SER A 89 5.37 2.98 11.41
N MET A 90 4.10 2.92 11.81
CA MET A 90 3.34 4.10 12.25
C MET A 90 2.77 3.96 13.67
N PRO A 91 3.64 3.92 14.71
CA PRO A 91 3.23 3.59 16.08
C PRO A 91 2.23 4.58 16.68
N SER A 92 2.17 5.83 16.19
CA SER A 92 1.21 6.85 16.64
C SER A 92 -0.25 6.46 16.45
N ILE A 93 -0.54 5.55 15.50
CA ILE A 93 -1.90 5.01 15.27
C ILE A 93 -2.04 3.54 15.68
N GLY A 94 -0.92 2.86 15.96
CA GLY A 94 -0.82 1.46 16.42
C GLY A 94 0.41 0.76 15.85
N ASN A 95 1.01 -0.17 16.61
CA ASN A 95 2.27 -0.84 16.27
C ASN A 95 2.16 -1.74 15.04
N GLU A 96 0.95 -2.19 14.72
CA GLU A 96 0.63 -3.03 13.58
C GLU A 96 0.53 -2.24 12.26
N TYR A 97 0.36 -0.91 12.31
CA TYR A 97 0.14 -0.13 11.09
C TYR A 97 1.43 0.28 10.41
N ARG A 98 1.36 0.33 9.09
CA ARG A 98 2.45 0.72 8.19
C ARG A 98 1.95 1.80 7.25
N ILE A 99 2.73 2.85 7.11
CA ILE A 99 2.57 3.84 6.05
C ILE A 99 3.46 3.44 4.88
N ILE A 100 2.88 3.42 3.70
CA ILE A 100 3.55 3.05 2.45
C ILE A 100 3.42 4.20 1.47
N TYR A 101 4.52 4.61 0.87
CA TYR A 101 4.57 5.68 -0.13
C TYR A 101 5.61 5.36 -1.20
N ASN A 102 5.55 6.06 -2.33
CA ASN A 102 6.53 5.94 -3.41
C ASN A 102 7.67 6.95 -3.19
N ALA A 103 8.87 6.47 -2.87
CA ALA A 103 10.04 7.33 -2.68
C ALA A 103 10.58 7.90 -4.00
N ALA A 104 10.35 7.21 -5.12
CA ALA A 104 10.68 7.70 -6.45
C ALA A 104 9.65 8.73 -6.99
N GLN A 105 8.70 9.18 -6.16
CA GLN A 105 7.67 10.12 -6.58
C GLN A 105 8.29 11.46 -6.95
N SER A 106 8.10 11.85 -8.22
CA SER A 106 8.44 13.20 -8.66
C SER A 106 7.42 14.21 -8.11
N PRO A 107 7.85 15.44 -7.78
CA PRO A 107 6.94 16.48 -7.32
C PRO A 107 5.81 16.72 -8.34
N SER A 108 4.58 16.81 -7.84
CA SER A 108 3.43 17.23 -8.64
C SER A 108 3.61 18.67 -9.11
N GLN A 109 3.05 18.98 -10.28
CA GLN A 109 3.01 20.35 -10.82
C GLN A 109 2.26 21.32 -9.89
N ARG A 110 1.50 20.80 -8.93
CA ARG A 110 0.72 21.57 -7.96
C ARG A 110 1.51 22.04 -6.72
N TYR A 111 2.79 21.69 -6.60
CA TYR A 111 3.75 22.13 -5.55
C TYR A 111 3.38 21.80 -4.07
N ASP A 112 2.15 21.42 -3.75
CA ASP A 112 1.68 21.04 -2.41
C ASP A 112 1.39 19.53 -2.31
N ASP A 113 2.38 18.71 -2.66
CA ASP A 113 2.31 17.26 -2.57
C ASP A 113 3.23 16.70 -1.45
N ALA A 114 3.71 17.56 -0.56
CA ALA A 114 4.47 17.17 0.62
C ALA A 114 3.63 16.30 1.56
N LEU A 115 4.06 15.06 1.82
CA LEU A 115 3.41 14.18 2.78
C LEU A 115 3.68 14.67 4.20
N ALA A 116 2.87 15.61 4.68
CA ALA A 116 3.04 16.28 5.97
C ALA A 116 3.17 15.29 7.15
N VAL A 117 2.44 14.18 7.10
CA VAL A 117 2.48 13.10 8.09
C VAL A 117 3.83 12.39 8.20
N LEU A 118 4.70 12.56 7.21
CA LEU A 118 6.04 12.01 7.15
C LEU A 118 7.14 13.07 7.34
N ALA A 119 6.81 14.35 7.55
CA ALA A 119 7.78 15.44 7.55
C ALA A 119 8.99 15.20 8.49
N ASP A 120 8.78 14.64 9.67
CA ASP A 120 9.84 14.37 10.65
C ASP A 120 10.70 13.14 10.31
N ARG A 121 10.21 12.24 9.45
CA ARG A 121 10.82 10.93 9.16
C ARG A 121 11.42 10.86 7.77
N ASP A 122 10.74 11.46 6.81
CA ASP A 122 11.19 11.68 5.46
C ASP A 122 10.60 13.00 4.93
N PRO A 123 11.34 14.12 5.07
CA PRO A 123 10.93 15.42 4.55
C PRO A 123 10.76 15.45 3.02
N SER A 124 11.38 14.49 2.32
CA SER A 124 11.32 14.36 0.86
C SER A 124 10.12 13.55 0.36
N ALA A 125 9.37 12.91 1.26
CA ALA A 125 8.20 12.13 0.90
C ALA A 125 7.14 13.02 0.23
N ARG A 126 6.69 12.60 -0.96
CA ARG A 126 5.73 13.32 -1.80
C ARG A 126 4.61 12.42 -2.33
N GLY A 127 3.51 13.04 -2.76
CA GLY A 127 2.41 12.43 -3.49
C GLY A 127 1.51 11.59 -2.60
N VAL A 128 1.32 10.31 -2.97
CA VAL A 128 0.36 9.43 -2.30
C VAL A 128 1.05 8.55 -1.26
N ALA A 129 0.42 8.45 -0.09
CA ALA A 129 0.71 7.42 0.89
C ALA A 129 -0.56 6.63 1.22
N ILE A 130 -0.39 5.36 1.60
CA ILE A 130 -1.47 4.49 2.08
C ILE A 130 -1.11 3.87 3.43
N ILE A 131 -2.13 3.49 4.20
CA ILE A 131 -1.99 2.72 5.44
C ILE A 131 -2.43 1.29 5.21
N LEU A 132 -1.54 0.35 5.54
CA LEU A 132 -1.81 -1.08 5.61
C LEU A 132 -1.46 -1.60 7.01
N ARG A 133 -1.86 -2.85 7.30
CA ARG A 133 -1.52 -3.54 8.54
C ARG A 133 -0.46 -4.60 8.29
N ARG A 134 0.53 -4.71 9.17
CA ARG A 134 1.53 -5.79 9.21
C ARG A 134 1.14 -6.81 10.27
N ASP A 135 0.83 -8.02 9.85
CA ASP A 135 0.58 -9.16 10.71
C ASP A 135 1.86 -10.01 10.85
N PRO A 136 2.32 -10.35 12.07
CA PRO A 136 3.53 -11.15 12.26
C PRO A 136 3.49 -12.52 11.59
N LYS A 137 2.29 -13.10 11.41
CA LYS A 137 2.11 -14.45 10.86
C LYS A 137 1.61 -14.43 9.41
N LYS A 138 0.99 -13.34 8.97
CA LYS A 138 0.36 -13.25 7.64
C LYS A 138 1.00 -12.20 6.73
N GLY A 139 1.97 -11.43 7.22
CA GLY A 139 2.59 -10.35 6.46
C GLY A 139 1.66 -9.16 6.28
N ILE A 140 1.71 -8.51 5.12
CA ILE A 140 0.91 -7.32 4.84
C ILE A 140 -0.56 -7.70 4.59
N CYS A 141 -1.44 -6.95 5.23
CA CYS A 141 -2.87 -7.06 5.12
C CYS A 141 -3.47 -5.67 4.85
N TYR A 142 -4.52 -5.63 4.03
CA TYR A 142 -5.40 -4.47 3.97
C TYR A 142 -6.30 -4.40 5.22
N LEU A 143 -6.95 -3.25 5.40
CA LEU A 143 -7.80 -2.98 6.55
C LEU A 143 -9.20 -3.54 6.36
N LYS A 144 -9.91 -3.78 7.46
CA LYS A 144 -11.37 -3.93 7.44
C LYS A 144 -12.04 -2.56 7.46
N GLU A 145 -13.33 -2.48 7.10
CA GLU A 145 -14.04 -1.19 7.09
C GLU A 145 -14.01 -0.46 8.44
N GLN A 146 -14.37 -1.13 9.53
CA GLN A 146 -14.39 -0.53 10.85
C GLN A 146 -12.99 -0.07 11.28
N GLU A 147 -11.99 -0.88 10.97
CA GLU A 147 -10.57 -0.60 11.26
C GLU A 147 -10.07 0.62 10.47
N ALA A 148 -10.39 0.69 9.17
CA ALA A 148 -10.04 1.84 8.34
C ALA A 148 -10.67 3.14 8.87
N ARG A 149 -11.92 3.10 9.35
CA ARG A 149 -12.56 4.26 10.00
C ARG A 149 -11.86 4.64 11.30
N THR A 150 -11.50 3.67 12.13
CA THR A 150 -10.73 3.95 13.36
C THR A 150 -9.37 4.56 13.08
N VAL A 151 -8.65 4.03 12.08
CA VAL A 151 -7.35 4.57 11.64
C VAL A 151 -7.51 5.99 11.10
N LEU A 152 -8.54 6.24 10.29
CA LEU A 152 -8.85 7.57 9.75
C LEU A 152 -9.03 8.60 10.88
N GLU A 153 -9.85 8.29 11.89
CA GLU A 153 -10.09 9.21 13.01
C GLU A 153 -8.82 9.46 13.83
N LYS A 154 -8.00 8.44 14.07
CA LYS A 154 -6.70 8.64 14.74
C LYS A 154 -5.79 9.57 13.95
N LEU A 155 -5.72 9.41 12.63
CA LEU A 155 -4.88 10.25 11.76
C LEU A 155 -5.35 11.70 11.73
N ARG A 156 -6.67 11.93 11.67
CA ARG A 156 -7.25 13.28 11.73
C ARG A 156 -6.93 14.03 13.01
N ASN A 157 -6.75 13.32 14.12
CA ASN A 157 -6.36 13.93 15.40
C ASN A 157 -4.85 14.20 15.53
N LEU A 158 -4.03 13.68 14.60
CA LEU A 158 -2.58 13.86 14.58
C LEU A 158 -2.12 14.99 13.65
N MET A 159 -2.97 15.39 12.71
CA MET A 159 -2.73 16.47 11.74
C MET A 159 -3.39 17.75 12.19
#